data_AF-A0A3R6LW28-F1
#
_entry.id   AF-A0A3R6LW28-F1
#
_cell.length_a   1.000
_cell.length_b   1.000
_cell.length_c   1.000
_cell.angle_alpha   90.00
_cell.angle_beta   90.00
_cell.angle_gamma   90.00
#
_symmetry.space_group_name_H-M   'P 1'
#
loop_
_entity.id
_entity.type
_entity.pdbx_description
1 polymer ?
#
loop_
_entity_poly.entity_id
_entity_poly.type
_entity_poly.pdbx_seq_one_letter_code
_entity_poly.pdbx_strand_id
1 'polypeptide(L)'
;MYYKVLKNGRAIDALDRLQFVKYQPKHGIMVNCTEDDAQGIISSNGKYIWHVDGYYYIPVDGYDTVVLQEIDKYEYNQIKALGGTSPEAIIDAYTLTLIEGGLL
;
A
#
# COMPACT_ATOMS: atom_id res chain seq x y z
N MET A 1 -0.12 -13.71 -4.20
CA MET A 1 -1.05 -12.74 -3.57
C MET A 1 -0.42 -11.37 -3.69
N TYR A 2 -1.21 -10.37 -4.06
CA TYR A 2 -0.76 -8.99 -4.19
C TYR A 2 -1.49 -8.14 -3.16
N TYR A 3 -0.89 -7.04 -2.74
CA TYR A 3 -1.46 -6.16 -1.73
C TYR A 3 -1.43 -4.72 -2.23
N LYS A 4 -2.53 -3.97 -2.07
CA LYS A 4 -2.49 -2.51 -2.19
C LYS A 4 -2.30 -1.87 -0.82
N VAL A 5 -1.49 -0.83 -0.82
CA VAL A 5 -1.31 0.08 0.31
C VAL A 5 -2.28 1.24 0.14
N LEU A 6 -3.22 1.37 1.05
CA LEU A 6 -4.24 2.42 1.06
C LEU A 6 -3.91 3.46 2.11
N LYS A 7 -3.65 4.70 1.71
CA LYS A 7 -3.48 5.84 2.62
C LYS A 7 -4.72 6.72 2.56
N ASN A 8 -5.46 6.88 3.65
CA ASN A 8 -6.70 7.67 3.70
C ASN A 8 -7.69 7.30 2.57
N GLY A 9 -7.88 6.00 2.31
CA GLY A 9 -8.77 5.50 1.24
C GLY A 9 -8.22 5.63 -0.18
N ARG A 10 -6.96 6.04 -0.36
CA ARG A 10 -6.29 6.14 -1.66
C ARG A 10 -5.20 5.10 -1.79
N ALA A 11 -5.25 4.29 -2.84
CA ALA A 11 -4.16 3.35 -3.13
C ALA A 11 -2.92 4.13 -3.56
N ILE A 12 -1.85 4.04 -2.77
CA ILE A 12 -0.58 4.74 -3.03
C ILE A 12 0.50 3.82 -3.59
N ASP A 13 0.40 2.53 -3.33
CA ASP A 13 1.40 1.54 -3.76
C ASP A 13 0.75 0.16 -3.88
N ALA A 14 1.37 -0.70 -4.67
CA ALA A 14 1.01 -2.10 -4.81
C ALA A 14 2.25 -2.97 -4.57
N LEU A 15 2.12 -3.93 -3.67
CA LEU A 15 3.18 -4.80 -3.18
C LEU A 15 2.94 -6.22 -3.70
N ASP A 16 3.93 -6.77 -4.40
CA ASP A 16 3.99 -8.21 -4.71
C ASP A 16 4.52 -9.03 -3.53
N ARG A 17 5.22 -8.36 -2.61
CA ARG A 17 5.85 -8.94 -1.42
C ARG A 17 5.71 -7.98 -0.24
N LEU A 18 5.11 -8.46 0.85
CA LEU A 18 5.02 -7.72 2.10
C LEU A 18 6.33 -7.85 2.87
N GLN A 19 7.03 -6.74 3.08
CA GLN A 19 8.14 -6.68 4.02
C GLN A 19 7.66 -5.94 5.26
N PHE A 20 7.51 -6.69 6.34
CA PHE A 20 7.11 -6.16 7.63
C PHE A 20 8.31 -5.62 8.39
N VAL A 21 8.09 -4.51 9.08
CA VAL A 21 9.08 -3.89 9.96
C VAL A 21 8.46 -3.56 11.31
N LYS A 22 9.30 -3.62 12.34
CA LYS A 22 8.97 -3.17 13.68
C LYS A 22 9.89 -2.05 14.11
N TYR A 23 9.32 -1.09 14.82
CA TYR A 23 10.08 0.00 15.41
C TYR A 23 10.78 -0.52 16.67
N GLN A 24 12.10 -0.36 16.74
CA GLN A 24 12.90 -0.74 17.89
C GLN A 24 13.26 0.52 18.70
N PRO A 25 12.53 0.82 19.80
CA PRO A 25 12.74 2.05 20.58
C PRO A 25 14.15 2.11 21.21
N LYS A 26 14.76 0.95 21.45
CA LYS A 26 16.10 0.84 22.06
C LYS A 26 17.21 1.47 21.22
N HIS A 27 17.06 1.46 19.89
CA HIS A 27 18.04 2.02 18.96
C HIS A 27 17.44 3.12 18.07
N GLY A 28 16.12 3.35 18.14
CA GLY A 28 15.41 4.31 17.30
C GLY A 28 15.39 3.92 15.82
N ILE A 29 15.52 2.63 15.50
CA ILE A 29 15.60 2.12 14.12
C ILE A 29 14.41 1.21 13.78
N MET A 30 14.12 1.10 12.49
CA MET A 30 13.19 0.10 11.93
C MET A 30 13.96 -1.18 11.61
N VAL A 31 13.46 -2.32 12.06
CA VAL A 31 14.05 -3.64 11.76
C VAL A 31 13.01 -4.54 11.12
N ASN A 32 13.42 -5.36 10.13
CA ASN A 32 12.53 -6.34 9.53
C ASN A 32 12.04 -7.35 10.58
N CYS A 33 10.76 -7.69 10.52
CA CYS A 33 10.12 -8.64 11.43
C CYS A 33 9.13 -9.56 10.72
N THR A 34 8.58 -10.49 11.48
CA THR A 34 7.44 -11.33 11.07
C THR A 34 6.13 -10.54 11.15
N GLU A 35 5.07 -11.04 10.53
CA GLU A 35 3.76 -10.35 10.55
C GLU A 35 3.22 -10.16 11.97
N ASP A 36 3.47 -11.12 12.87
CA ASP A 36 2.92 -11.14 14.24
C ASP A 36 3.34 -9.92 15.08
N ASP A 37 4.57 -9.44 14.86
CA ASP A 37 5.19 -8.30 15.55
C ASP A 37 5.24 -7.03 14.66
N ALA A 38 4.65 -7.09 13.47
CA ALA A 38 4.76 -5.99 12.53
C ALA A 38 4.14 -4.72 13.11
N GLN A 39 4.79 -3.60 12.86
CA GLN A 39 4.23 -2.27 13.16
C GLN A 39 4.05 -1.47 11.88
N GLY A 40 4.75 -1.83 10.82
CA GLY A 40 4.64 -1.19 9.53
C GLY A 40 5.12 -2.09 8.41
N ILE A 41 5.05 -1.56 7.20
CA ILE A 41 5.54 -2.20 5.99
C ILE A 41 6.44 -1.28 5.19
N ILE A 42 7.28 -1.90 4.39
CA ILE A 42 8.14 -1.22 3.43
C ILE A 42 7.42 -1.14 2.07
N SER A 43 7.54 0.01 1.40
CA SER A 43 7.12 0.23 0.01
C SER A 43 7.78 -0.75 -0.96
N SER A 44 7.15 -0.95 -2.12
CA SER A 44 7.68 -1.79 -3.21
C SER A 44 9.09 -1.38 -3.63
N ASN A 45 9.40 -0.09 -3.50
CA ASN A 45 10.70 0.50 -3.84
C ASN A 45 11.73 0.47 -2.70
N GLY A 46 11.40 -0.04 -1.51
CA GLY A 46 12.34 -0.07 -0.37
C GLY A 46 12.67 1.30 0.24
N LYS A 47 12.05 2.38 -0.25
CA LYS A 47 12.42 3.76 0.07
C LYS A 47 11.56 4.42 1.15
N TYR A 48 10.35 3.89 1.37
CA TYR A 48 9.38 4.43 2.31
C TYR A 48 8.89 3.33 3.24
N ILE A 49 8.61 3.73 4.49
CA ILE A 49 8.04 2.87 5.52
C ILE A 49 6.74 3.50 5.97
N TRP A 50 5.69 2.70 6.03
CA TRP A 50 4.35 3.12 6.44
C TRP A 50 3.87 2.29 7.61
N HIS A 51 3.18 2.94 8.55
CA HIS A 51 2.53 2.27 9.67
C HIS A 51 1.25 1.62 9.18
N VAL A 52 0.98 0.36 9.55
CA VAL A 52 -0.26 -0.30 9.12
C VAL A 52 -1.34 -0.18 10.19
N ASP A 53 -2.51 0.33 9.80
CA ASP A 53 -3.70 0.41 10.64
C ASP A 53 -4.10 -0.99 11.12
N GLY A 54 -4.24 -1.16 12.43
CA GLY A 54 -4.52 -2.45 13.06
C GLY A 54 -3.32 -3.16 13.67
N TYR A 55 -2.09 -2.67 13.44
CA TYR A 55 -0.89 -3.16 14.10
C TYR A 55 -0.53 -2.37 15.37
N TYR A 56 0.49 -2.82 16.08
CA TYR A 56 0.98 -2.15 17.30
C TYR A 56 1.32 -0.68 17.03
N TYR A 57 0.84 0.21 17.90
CA TYR A 57 1.06 1.65 17.80
C TYR A 57 2.55 1.97 17.85
N ILE A 58 3.04 2.65 16.83
CA ILE A 58 4.40 3.18 16.81
C ILE A 58 4.39 4.47 17.63
N PRO A 59 5.12 4.55 18.77
CA PRO A 59 5.19 5.75 19.60
C PRO A 59 6.12 6.82 18.99
N VAL A 60 5.99 7.04 17.68
CA VAL A 60 6.76 8.01 16.91
C VAL A 60 5.81 8.79 16.03
N ASP A 61 5.73 10.08 16.30
CA ASP A 61 4.97 11.04 15.49
C ASP A 61 5.72 11.25 14.16
N GLY A 62 5.01 11.14 13.04
CA GLY A 62 5.59 11.33 11.69
C GLY A 62 5.48 10.14 10.74
N TYR A 63 4.92 9.01 11.16
CA TYR A 63 4.60 7.90 10.25
C TYR A 63 3.16 8.00 9.75
N ASP A 64 3.00 7.93 8.44
CA ASP A 64 1.68 7.82 7.82
C ASP A 64 1.07 6.45 8.10
N THR A 65 -0.20 6.47 8.53
CA THR A 65 -1.00 5.26 8.70
C THR A 65 -1.61 4.84 7.36
N VAL A 66 -1.45 3.57 7.02
CA VAL A 66 -1.93 2.95 5.78
C VAL A 66 -2.66 1.65 6.08
N VAL A 67 -3.56 1.23 5.20
CA VAL A 67 -4.28 -0.02 5.30
C VAL A 67 -3.78 -0.95 4.20
N LEU A 68 -3.52 -2.20 4.57
CA LEU A 68 -3.20 -3.25 3.62
C LEU A 68 -4.48 -3.96 3.19
N GLN A 69 -4.70 -4.04 1.88
CA GLN A 69 -5.81 -4.82 1.34
C GLN A 69 -5.26 -5.80 0.29
N GLU A 70 -5.62 -7.07 0.45
CA GLU A 70 -5.32 -8.08 -0.56
C GLU A 70 -6.07 -7.75 -1.87
N ILE A 71 -5.34 -7.86 -2.98
CA ILE A 71 -5.84 -7.60 -4.32
C ILE A 71 -5.40 -8.70 -5.28
N ASP A 72 -6.11 -8.78 -6.39
CA ASP A 72 -5.74 -9.66 -7.48
C ASP A 72 -4.62 -9.06 -8.36
N LYS A 73 -3.97 -9.92 -9.16
CA LYS A 73 -2.96 -9.52 -10.15
C LYS A 73 -3.47 -8.43 -11.10
N TYR A 74 -4.75 -8.45 -11.45
CA TYR A 74 -5.35 -7.44 -12.31
C TYR A 74 -5.29 -6.04 -11.70
N GLU A 75 -5.75 -5.88 -10.45
CA GLU A 75 -5.67 -4.61 -9.72
C GLU A 75 -4.21 -4.19 -9.49
N TYR A 76 -3.34 -5.15 -9.17
CA TYR A 76 -1.91 -4.87 -9.00
C TYR A 76 -1.32 -4.26 -10.28
N ASN A 77 -1.61 -4.86 -11.43
CA ASN A 77 -1.09 -4.39 -12.71
C ASN A 77 -1.69 -3.04 -13.10
N GLN A 78 -2.95 -2.75 -12.75
CA GLN A 78 -3.54 -1.42 -12.92
C GLN A 78 -2.80 -0.37 -12.09
N ILE A 79 -2.61 -0.59 -10.78
CA ILE A 79 -1.91 0.37 -9.91
C ILE A 79 -0.46 0.59 -10.37
N LYS A 80 0.23 -0.48 -10.79
CA LYS A 80 1.59 -0.41 -11.36
C LYS A 80 1.64 0.30 -12.71
N ALA A 81 0.68 0.03 -13.60
CA ALA A 81 0.59 0.69 -14.90
C ALA A 81 0.27 2.19 -14.76
N LEU A 82 -0.49 2.56 -13.72
CA LEU A 82 -0.82 3.93 -13.36
C LEU A 82 0.33 4.67 -12.64
N GLY A 83 1.51 4.05 -12.51
CA GLY A 83 2.74 4.73 -12.09
C GLY A 83 2.73 5.25 -10.65
N GLY A 84 1.89 4.69 -9.76
CA GLY A 84 1.86 5.07 -8.34
C GLY A 84 1.57 6.55 -8.08
N THR A 85 0.99 7.28 -9.04
CA THR A 85 0.75 8.72 -8.92
C THR A 85 -0.73 9.04 -9.11
N SER A 86 -1.39 9.29 -7.97
CA SER A 86 -2.59 10.12 -7.81
C SER A 86 -3.93 9.67 -8.42
N PRO A 87 -5.06 10.04 -7.78
CA PRO A 87 -6.38 9.44 -7.99
C PRO A 87 -7.13 9.91 -9.25
N GLU A 88 -6.57 10.84 -10.03
CA GLU A 88 -7.26 11.41 -11.20
C GLU A 88 -7.39 10.40 -12.35
N ALA A 89 -6.54 9.36 -12.38
CA ALA A 89 -6.61 8.30 -13.38
C ALA A 89 -7.51 7.12 -12.98
N ILE A 90 -7.93 7.02 -11.72
CA ILE A 90 -8.83 5.93 -11.26
C ILE A 90 -10.27 6.15 -11.76
N ILE A 91 -10.69 7.40 -11.96
CA ILE A 91 -12.03 7.71 -12.46
C ILE A 91 -12.11 7.46 -13.99
N ASP A 92 -11.02 7.67 -14.73
CA ASP A 92 -11.03 7.60 -16.20
C ASP A 92 -11.01 6.16 -16.75
N ALA A 93 -10.36 5.21 -16.05
CA ALA A 93 -10.33 3.81 -16.46
C ALA A 93 -11.70 3.10 -16.35
N TYR A 94 -12.56 3.57 -15.43
CA TYR A 94 -13.94 3.07 -15.33
C TYR A 94 -14.85 3.66 -16.42
N THR A 95 -14.62 4.90 -16.87
CA THR A 95 -15.36 5.46 -18.02
C THR A 95 -14.92 4.88 -19.36
N LEU A 96 -13.63 4.56 -19.56
CA LEU A 96 -13.17 4.07 -20.85
C LEU A 96 -13.61 2.61 -21.12
N THR A 97 -13.64 1.76 -20.08
CA THR A 97 -14.10 0.37 -20.23
C THR A 97 -15.61 0.25 -20.48
N LEU A 98 -16.41 1.22 -20.02
CA LEU A 98 -17.85 1.29 -20.33
C LEU A 98 -18.13 1.80 -21.75
N ILE A 99 -17.25 2.63 -22.33
CA ILE A 99 -17.40 3.15 -23.69
C ILE A 99 -16.96 2.13 -24.74
N GLU A 100 -15.89 1.36 -24.50
CA GLU A 100 -15.45 0.31 -25.43
C GLU A 100 -16.27 -1.00 -25.32
N GLY A 101 -17.00 -1.18 -24.22
CA GLY A 101 -17.82 -2.37 -23.95
C GLY A 101 -19.19 -2.42 -24.60
N GLY A 102 -19.63 -1.35 -25.30
CA GLY A 102 -20.83 -1.39 -26.14
C GLY A 102 -22.09 -1.98 -25.47
N LEU A 103 -22.46 -1.49 -24.29
CA LEU A 103 -23.78 -1.75 -23.71
C LEU A 103 -24.65 -0.51 -23.92
N LEU A 104 -25.57 -0.69 -24.88
CA LEU A 104 -26.65 0.17 -25.39
C LEU A 104 -27.32 1.10 -24.37
#